data_AF-A0A5C5VLK2-F1
#
_entry.id   AF-A0A5C5VLK2-F1
#
_cell.length_a   1.000
_cell.length_b   1.000
_cell.length_c   1.000
_cell.angle_alpha   90.00
_cell.angle_beta   90.00
_cell.angle_gamma   90.00
#
_symmetry.space_group_name_H-M   'P 1'
#
loop_
_entity.id
_entity.type
_entity.pdbx_description
1 polymer ?
#
loop_
_entity_poly.entity_id
_entity_poly.type
_entity_poly.pdbx_seq_one_letter_code
_entity_poly.pdbx_strand_id
1 'polypeptide(L)'
;MLRKRFLTILPLCSLLLVAGLAVAQFGPPMRRMLTNQSGKLDLVPANQQPRERNRVQIEVVGNDRVITSNGIPEHKVGQFPNRGNPNALVQQHYVFRIPAKPQPAPRITPLGLQNFGLGLNGVPFDPGAAEWYKGDRRGGWQYEPLSGAVPLGIDGNYAHVQPNGAYHYHGLPSGFLKELNVNRNSHSPLIGWAADGFPIYAMYGYQDPQDAGSEIVELDSSYQLKKGRRPNGNQDPGGTYDGTFVADYEFVSGKGDLDECNGRFCVTPEFPEGTYAYFLTQHWPVIPRAYRGTPSDDFRRGPGGSGPGENGPRGRGPGRGPGGFPPPPRR
;
A
#
# COMPACT_ATOMS: atom_id res chain seq x y z
N MET A 1 -1.21 1.51 93.33
CA MET A 1 -2.59 1.71 92.83
C MET A 1 -2.57 2.70 91.68
N LEU A 2 -2.77 2.26 90.43
CA LEU A 2 -3.70 2.85 89.45
C LEU A 2 -3.70 2.00 88.18
N ARG A 3 -4.90 1.66 87.71
CA ARG A 3 -5.20 0.85 86.53
C ARG A 3 -5.21 1.69 85.25
N LYS A 4 -5.28 0.97 84.10
CA LYS A 4 -5.82 1.34 82.76
C LYS A 4 -4.77 1.90 81.78
N ARG A 5 -4.73 1.54 80.50
CA ARG A 5 -5.70 0.92 79.58
C ARG A 5 -4.94 0.31 78.38
N PHE A 6 -5.45 -0.80 77.84
CA PHE A 6 -5.09 -1.31 76.51
C PHE A 6 -5.68 -0.41 75.43
N LEU A 7 -4.90 -0.11 74.38
CA LEU A 7 -5.40 0.42 73.12
C LEU A 7 -4.83 -0.44 71.99
N THR A 8 -5.68 -1.28 71.40
CA THR A 8 -5.38 -2.12 70.25
C THR A 8 -5.44 -1.24 69.00
N ILE A 9 -4.31 -1.10 68.29
CA ILE A 9 -4.24 -0.39 67.01
C ILE A 9 -4.42 -1.43 65.89
N LEU A 10 -5.54 -1.35 65.16
CA LEU A 10 -5.75 -2.03 63.89
C LEU A 10 -4.91 -1.33 62.80
N PRO A 11 -4.12 -2.04 61.98
CA PRO A 11 -3.52 -1.44 60.80
C PRO A 11 -4.56 -1.32 59.68
N LEU A 12 -4.71 -0.09 59.20
CA LEU A 12 -5.55 0.32 58.08
C LEU A 12 -5.00 -0.29 56.77
N CYS A 13 -5.73 -1.20 56.14
CA CYS A 13 -5.43 -1.66 54.78
C CYS A 13 -5.64 -0.51 53.78
N SER A 14 -4.56 0.13 53.36
CA SER A 14 -4.55 1.08 52.25
C SER A 14 -4.65 0.33 50.91
N LEU A 15 -5.84 0.34 50.32
CA LEU A 15 -6.08 -0.04 48.92
C LEU A 15 -5.41 1.01 48.01
N LEU A 16 -4.26 0.67 47.41
CA LEU A 16 -3.68 1.45 46.33
C LEU A 16 -4.45 1.15 45.03
N LEU A 17 -5.36 2.05 44.69
CA LEU A 17 -6.04 2.07 43.39
C LEU A 17 -5.05 2.58 42.35
N VAL A 18 -4.33 1.68 41.66
CA VAL A 18 -3.53 2.05 40.49
C VAL A 18 -4.49 2.24 39.32
N ALA A 19 -5.01 3.46 39.16
CA ALA A 19 -5.70 3.87 37.95
C ALA A 19 -4.66 3.98 36.82
N GLY A 20 -4.53 2.93 36.01
CA GLY A 20 -3.75 2.96 34.79
C GLY A 20 -4.35 3.98 33.82
N LEU A 21 -3.65 5.09 33.60
CA LEU A 21 -3.91 5.98 32.47
C LEU A 21 -3.57 5.22 31.19
N ALA A 22 -4.58 4.60 30.58
CA ALA A 22 -4.51 4.21 29.18
C ALA A 22 -4.44 5.48 28.33
N VAL A 23 -3.24 6.01 28.13
CA VAL A 23 -3.00 6.98 27.07
C VAL A 23 -3.16 6.21 25.77
N ALA A 24 -4.33 6.31 25.15
CA ALA A 24 -4.51 5.90 23.77
C ALA A 24 -3.43 6.62 22.96
N GLN A 25 -2.49 5.88 22.37
CA GLN A 25 -1.52 6.42 21.43
C GLN A 25 -2.27 6.86 20.17
N PHE A 26 -2.86 8.05 20.22
CA PHE A 26 -3.28 8.73 19.01
C PHE A 26 -2.01 8.99 18.22
N GLY A 27 -1.94 8.47 16.99
CA GLY A 27 -0.85 8.75 16.07
C GLY A 27 -0.63 10.26 15.89
N PRO A 28 0.52 10.68 15.33
CA PRO A 28 0.80 12.09 15.14
C PRO A 28 -0.35 12.80 14.42
N PRO A 29 -0.69 14.05 14.80
CA PRO A 29 -1.77 14.78 14.17
C PRO A 29 -1.52 14.93 12.67
N MET A 30 -2.56 14.72 11.85
CA MET A 30 -2.46 14.92 10.40
C MET A 30 -2.03 16.35 10.09
N ARG A 31 -1.18 16.50 9.06
CA ARG A 31 -0.74 17.82 8.60
C ARG A 31 -1.96 18.61 8.12
N ARG A 32 -2.11 19.85 8.58
CA ARG A 32 -3.17 20.75 8.12
C ARG A 32 -2.64 21.61 6.99
N MET A 33 -2.98 21.25 5.77
CA MET A 33 -2.56 21.97 4.55
C MET A 33 -3.75 22.68 3.90
N LEU A 34 -3.48 23.82 3.27
CA LEU A 34 -4.50 24.65 2.60
C LEU A 34 -4.25 24.80 1.09
N THR A 35 -3.20 24.17 0.55
CA THR A 35 -2.90 24.18 -0.89
C THR A 35 -4.09 23.60 -1.65
N ASN A 36 -4.56 24.32 -2.67
CA ASN A 36 -5.68 23.90 -3.51
C ASN A 36 -5.35 23.94 -5.01
N GLN A 37 -4.06 23.98 -5.34
CA GLN A 37 -3.56 23.98 -6.71
C GLN A 37 -2.41 22.99 -6.83
N SER A 38 -2.34 22.34 -8.00
CA SER A 38 -1.24 21.44 -8.31
C SER A 38 0.03 22.26 -8.55
N GLY A 39 1.17 21.64 -8.27
CA GLY A 39 2.48 22.27 -8.34
C GLY A 39 3.40 21.52 -9.29
N LYS A 40 4.59 22.07 -9.49
CA LYS A 40 5.65 21.31 -10.12
C LYS A 40 6.12 20.21 -9.15
N LEU A 41 6.14 18.96 -9.62
CA LEU A 41 6.73 17.86 -8.87
C LEU A 41 8.26 17.89 -9.04
N ASP A 42 8.97 18.33 -8.00
CA ASP A 42 10.44 18.31 -7.98
C ASP A 42 10.95 16.97 -7.44
N LEU A 43 11.46 16.12 -8.34
CA LEU A 43 12.00 14.81 -7.99
C LEU A 43 13.43 14.91 -7.46
N VAL A 44 13.70 14.23 -6.34
CA VAL A 44 15.06 14.01 -5.83
C VAL A 44 15.77 13.01 -6.75
N PRO A 45 16.99 13.30 -7.27
CA PRO A 45 17.70 12.35 -8.12
C PRO A 45 17.90 10.98 -7.45
N ALA A 46 17.51 9.91 -8.13
CA ALA A 46 17.66 8.54 -7.66
C ALA A 46 19.07 7.99 -7.99
N ASN A 47 20.06 8.40 -7.20
CA ASN A 47 21.47 8.10 -7.44
C ASN A 47 22.21 7.43 -6.26
N GLN A 48 21.50 7.12 -5.19
CA GLN A 48 22.03 6.43 -4.01
C GLN A 48 21.79 4.93 -4.10
N GLN A 49 22.82 4.12 -3.86
CA GLN A 49 22.63 2.68 -3.71
C GLN A 49 22.05 2.40 -2.30
N PRO A 50 20.98 1.61 -2.17
CA PRO A 50 20.55 1.13 -0.86
C PRO A 50 21.69 0.43 -0.10
N ARG A 51 21.78 0.65 1.22
CA ARG A 51 22.83 0.04 2.06
C ARG A 51 22.64 -1.46 2.23
N GLU A 52 21.38 -1.87 2.39
CA GLU A 52 20.99 -3.27 2.50
C GLU A 52 20.77 -3.86 1.11
N ARG A 53 20.98 -5.18 0.97
CA ARG A 53 20.66 -5.89 -0.27
C ARG A 53 19.16 -6.16 -0.37
N ASN A 54 18.64 -6.19 -1.60
CA ASN A 54 17.31 -6.69 -1.88
C ASN A 54 17.16 -8.14 -1.40
N ARG A 55 16.00 -8.47 -0.82
CA ARG A 55 15.57 -9.84 -0.57
C ARG A 55 14.08 -9.92 -0.81
N VAL A 56 13.70 -10.73 -1.79
CA VAL A 56 12.32 -11.06 -2.11
C VAL A 56 12.23 -12.53 -2.47
N GLN A 57 11.21 -13.21 -1.96
CA GLN A 57 10.89 -14.59 -2.33
C GLN A 57 9.39 -14.66 -2.61
N ILE A 58 9.04 -15.27 -3.74
CA ILE A 58 7.66 -15.49 -4.16
C ILE A 58 7.50 -16.98 -4.43
N GLU A 59 6.56 -17.61 -3.75
CA GLU A 59 6.27 -19.03 -3.92
C GLU A 59 4.77 -19.29 -3.88
N VAL A 60 4.33 -20.37 -4.53
CA VAL A 60 2.94 -20.84 -4.44
C VAL A 60 2.90 -21.98 -3.44
N VAL A 61 2.10 -21.81 -2.39
CA VAL A 61 1.88 -22.80 -1.33
C VAL A 61 0.38 -23.09 -1.26
N GLY A 62 -0.02 -24.24 -1.78
CA GLY A 62 -1.44 -24.59 -1.90
C GLY A 62 -2.18 -23.63 -2.84
N ASN A 63 -3.16 -22.90 -2.30
CA ASN A 63 -3.96 -21.94 -3.06
C ASN A 63 -3.41 -20.50 -3.01
N ASP A 64 -2.38 -20.27 -2.21
CA ASP A 64 -1.85 -18.94 -1.96
C ASP A 64 -0.52 -18.74 -2.67
N ARG A 65 -0.32 -17.53 -3.19
CA ARG A 65 0.99 -16.98 -3.50
C ARG A 65 1.48 -16.26 -2.25
N VAL A 66 2.55 -16.80 -1.66
CA VAL A 66 3.22 -16.24 -0.49
C VAL A 66 4.40 -15.40 -0.96
N ILE A 67 4.43 -14.14 -0.55
CA ILE A 67 5.48 -13.20 -0.90
C ILE A 67 6.14 -12.70 0.39
N THR A 68 7.45 -12.95 0.52
CA THR A 68 8.26 -12.38 1.60
C THR A 68 9.24 -11.38 1.03
N SER A 69 9.40 -10.23 1.70
CA SER A 69 10.25 -9.15 1.18
C SER A 69 10.82 -8.29 2.30
N ASN A 70 12.02 -7.75 2.09
CA ASN A 70 12.59 -6.72 2.94
C ASN A 70 12.31 -5.28 2.48
N GLY A 71 11.61 -5.08 1.36
CA GLY A 71 11.20 -3.77 0.88
C GLY A 71 12.33 -2.87 0.36
N ILE A 72 13.52 -3.43 0.14
CA ILE A 72 14.69 -2.69 -0.35
C ILE A 72 14.86 -2.97 -1.84
N PRO A 73 14.81 -1.98 -2.75
CA PRO A 73 15.01 -2.23 -4.17
C PRO A 73 16.46 -2.59 -4.54
N GLU A 74 16.64 -3.25 -5.68
CA GLU A 74 17.95 -3.40 -6.37
C GLU A 74 18.43 -2.05 -6.93
N HIS A 75 17.51 -1.32 -7.58
CA HIS A 75 17.82 -0.04 -8.22
C HIS A 75 18.21 1.05 -7.22
N LYS A 76 18.89 2.09 -7.73
CA LYS A 76 19.24 3.29 -6.97
C LYS A 76 17.99 4.07 -6.53
N VAL A 77 18.06 4.66 -5.36
CA VAL A 77 17.02 5.47 -4.72
C VAL A 77 17.49 6.91 -4.54
N GLY A 78 16.58 7.81 -4.19
CA GLY A 78 16.89 9.15 -3.74
C GLY A 78 17.69 9.17 -2.43
N GLN A 79 18.28 10.32 -2.11
CA GLN A 79 18.79 10.55 -0.76
C GLN A 79 17.62 10.60 0.23
N PHE A 80 17.67 9.76 1.26
CA PHE A 80 16.73 9.75 2.37
C PHE A 80 17.50 9.68 3.70
N PRO A 81 17.26 10.59 4.68
CA PRO A 81 16.29 11.68 4.63
C PRO A 81 16.68 12.80 3.65
N ASN A 82 15.69 13.59 3.23
CA ASN A 82 15.84 14.80 2.42
C ASN A 82 14.90 15.91 2.89
N ARG A 83 14.96 17.09 2.24
CA ARG A 83 14.18 18.28 2.64
C ARG A 83 12.67 18.05 2.68
N GLY A 84 12.14 17.21 1.79
CA GLY A 84 10.70 16.87 1.72
C GLY A 84 10.31 15.63 2.53
N ASN A 85 11.28 14.82 2.96
CA ASN A 85 11.05 13.56 3.67
C ASN A 85 12.10 13.35 4.78
N PRO A 86 11.73 13.47 6.07
CA PRO A 86 12.68 13.34 7.17
C PRO A 86 13.05 11.89 7.51
N ASN A 87 12.50 10.89 6.81
CA ASN A 87 12.65 9.48 7.15
C ASN A 87 13.84 8.86 6.41
N ALA A 88 14.50 7.91 7.06
CA ALA A 88 15.58 7.12 6.46
C ALA A 88 15.05 5.77 5.95
N LEU A 89 15.57 5.30 4.81
CA LEU A 89 15.25 3.97 4.26
C LEU A 89 15.76 2.88 5.21
N VAL A 90 14.88 1.96 5.63
CA VAL A 90 15.22 0.82 6.48
C VAL A 90 14.51 -0.43 5.98
N GLN A 91 15.17 -1.59 6.08
CA GLN A 91 14.57 -2.87 5.72
C GLN A 91 13.30 -3.15 6.54
N GLN A 92 12.34 -3.79 5.89
CA GLN A 92 11.08 -4.20 6.46
C GLN A 92 11.03 -5.73 6.56
N HIS A 93 9.94 -6.27 7.12
CA HIS A 93 9.71 -7.72 7.21
C HIS A 93 8.31 -8.05 6.68
N TYR A 94 8.14 -7.95 5.36
CA TYR A 94 6.87 -8.23 4.72
C TYR A 94 6.63 -9.73 4.55
N VAL A 95 5.41 -10.16 4.84
CA VAL A 95 4.88 -11.49 4.52
C VAL A 95 3.44 -11.29 4.06
N PHE A 96 3.19 -11.46 2.76
CA PHE A 96 1.88 -11.32 2.16
C PHE A 96 1.39 -12.67 1.63
N ARG A 97 0.11 -12.98 1.86
CA ARG A 97 -0.58 -14.09 1.21
C ARG A 97 -1.69 -13.54 0.32
N ILE A 98 -1.65 -13.88 -0.95
CA ILE A 98 -2.66 -13.50 -1.95
C ILE A 98 -3.10 -14.73 -2.73
N PRO A 99 -4.28 -14.75 -3.35
CA PRO A 99 -4.71 -15.88 -4.17
C PRO A 99 -3.70 -16.17 -5.29
N ALA A 100 -3.24 -17.42 -5.42
CA ALA A 100 -2.40 -17.83 -6.54
C ALA A 100 -3.19 -17.90 -7.86
N LYS A 101 -4.51 -18.14 -7.76
CA LYS A 101 -5.49 -18.18 -8.84
C LYS A 101 -6.62 -17.19 -8.54
N PRO A 102 -6.38 -15.88 -8.72
CA PRO A 102 -7.36 -14.84 -8.39
C PRO A 102 -8.64 -15.00 -9.22
N GLN A 103 -9.75 -14.51 -8.68
CA GLN A 103 -11.06 -14.50 -9.34
C GLN A 103 -11.69 -13.12 -9.21
N PRO A 104 -12.40 -12.64 -10.24
CA PRO A 104 -13.11 -11.37 -10.14
C PRO A 104 -14.21 -11.46 -9.08
N ALA A 105 -14.34 -10.42 -8.28
CA ALA A 105 -15.45 -10.27 -7.36
C ALA A 105 -16.69 -9.71 -8.10
N PRO A 106 -17.92 -9.90 -7.58
CA PRO A 106 -19.13 -9.33 -8.17
C PRO A 106 -19.14 -7.80 -8.23
N ARG A 107 -18.31 -7.15 -7.41
CA ARG A 107 -18.14 -5.69 -7.35
C ARG A 107 -16.68 -5.39 -7.12
N ILE A 108 -16.23 -4.26 -7.68
CA ILE A 108 -14.90 -3.73 -7.40
C ILE A 108 -14.77 -3.35 -5.92
N THR A 109 -13.55 -3.43 -5.40
CA THR A 109 -13.21 -2.93 -4.06
C THR A 109 -12.36 -1.67 -4.22
N PRO A 110 -12.86 -0.47 -3.86
CA PRO A 110 -12.05 0.74 -3.89
C PRO A 110 -10.82 0.62 -3.00
N LEU A 111 -9.68 1.17 -3.44
CA LEU A 111 -8.47 1.20 -2.64
C LEU A 111 -8.64 2.17 -1.46
N GLY A 112 -8.36 1.68 -0.25
CA GLY A 112 -8.26 2.50 0.96
C GLY A 112 -6.85 3.09 1.16
N LEU A 113 -6.40 3.16 2.42
CA LEU A 113 -5.05 3.61 2.79
C LEU A 113 -4.06 2.44 2.92
N GLN A 114 -4.15 1.49 1.98
CA GLN A 114 -3.36 0.27 1.95
C GLN A 114 -2.49 0.26 0.70
N ASN A 115 -1.46 -0.58 0.71
CA ASN A 115 -0.70 -0.89 -0.49
C ASN A 115 -1.62 -1.51 -1.54
N PHE A 116 -1.51 -1.11 -2.81
CA PHE A 116 -2.21 -1.73 -3.93
C PHE A 116 -1.67 -3.13 -4.23
N GLY A 117 -0.35 -3.30 -4.14
CA GLY A 117 0.30 -4.56 -4.47
C GLY A 117 1.77 -4.51 -4.12
N LEU A 118 2.49 -5.55 -4.54
CA LEU A 118 3.94 -5.64 -4.38
C LEU A 118 4.61 -5.86 -5.73
N GLY A 119 5.67 -5.09 -6.00
CA GLY A 119 6.54 -5.33 -7.13
C GLY A 119 7.30 -6.65 -6.99
N LEU A 120 7.72 -7.24 -8.12
CA LEU A 120 8.57 -8.44 -8.10
C LEU A 120 9.94 -8.17 -7.45
N ASN A 121 10.36 -6.91 -7.38
CA ASN A 121 11.52 -6.48 -6.60
C ASN A 121 11.23 -6.34 -5.09
N GLY A 122 10.03 -6.68 -4.64
CA GLY A 122 9.66 -6.66 -3.23
C GLY A 122 9.28 -5.29 -2.66
N VAL A 123 9.21 -4.23 -3.46
CA VAL A 123 8.80 -2.89 -3.02
C VAL A 123 7.29 -2.69 -3.21
N PRO A 124 6.55 -2.14 -2.22
CA PRO A 124 5.12 -1.88 -2.36
C PRO A 124 4.77 -0.81 -3.39
N PHE A 125 3.68 -1.06 -4.12
CA PHE A 125 2.92 -0.03 -4.83
C PHE A 125 1.90 0.56 -3.86
N ASP A 126 2.01 1.86 -3.57
CA ASP A 126 1.12 2.58 -2.66
C ASP A 126 0.78 3.93 -3.28
N PRO A 127 -0.34 4.02 -4.00
CA PRO A 127 -0.64 5.20 -4.79
C PRO A 127 -1.25 6.34 -3.98
N GLY A 128 -1.66 6.09 -2.74
CA GLY A 128 -2.38 7.05 -1.91
C GLY A 128 -1.48 7.76 -0.91
N ALA A 129 -1.74 9.04 -0.65
CA ALA A 129 -1.16 9.74 0.50
C ALA A 129 -2.13 9.77 1.68
N ALA A 130 -1.60 9.68 2.90
CA ALA A 130 -2.37 9.97 4.11
C ALA A 130 -2.46 11.50 4.36
N GLU A 131 -2.76 12.28 3.32
CA GLU A 131 -2.78 13.74 3.34
C GLU A 131 -4.13 14.25 2.80
N TRP A 132 -4.81 15.09 3.58
CA TRP A 132 -6.11 15.66 3.23
C TRP A 132 -6.11 17.17 3.39
N TYR A 133 -6.90 17.86 2.57
CA TYR A 133 -7.17 19.28 2.75
C TYR A 133 -7.62 19.56 4.19
N LYS A 134 -6.98 20.54 4.86
CA LYS A 134 -7.20 20.89 6.28
C LYS A 134 -6.97 19.77 7.30
N GLY A 135 -6.42 18.62 6.87
CA GLY A 135 -6.34 17.39 7.65
C GLY A 135 -7.72 16.75 7.89
N ASP A 136 -8.75 17.08 7.09
CA ASP A 136 -10.10 16.54 7.27
C ASP A 136 -10.40 15.42 6.27
N ARG A 137 -10.32 14.18 6.75
CA ARG A 137 -10.68 12.98 5.98
C ARG A 137 -12.15 12.98 5.56
N ARG A 138 -13.04 13.60 6.33
CA ARG A 138 -14.49 13.61 6.06
C ARG A 138 -14.85 14.53 4.90
N GLY A 139 -14.00 15.51 4.60
CA GLY A 139 -14.16 16.41 3.46
C GLY A 139 -13.94 15.74 2.10
N GLY A 140 -13.32 14.54 2.04
CA GLY A 140 -13.12 13.79 0.79
C GLY A 140 -12.00 14.33 -0.13
N TRP A 141 -11.36 15.44 0.25
CA TRP A 141 -10.29 16.08 -0.53
C TRP A 141 -8.91 15.52 -0.16
N GLN A 142 -8.64 14.26 -0.56
CA GLN A 142 -7.33 13.63 -0.43
C GLN A 142 -6.37 14.15 -1.50
N TYR A 143 -5.16 14.56 -1.10
CA TYR A 143 -4.14 15.01 -2.06
C TYR A 143 -3.65 13.84 -2.92
N GLU A 144 -3.47 14.10 -4.21
CA GLU A 144 -2.76 13.19 -5.11
C GLU A 144 -1.24 13.33 -4.86
N PRO A 145 -0.53 12.26 -4.44
CA PRO A 145 0.89 12.33 -4.09
C PRO A 145 1.79 12.93 -5.16
N LEU A 146 1.46 12.68 -6.44
CA LEU A 146 2.25 13.14 -7.58
C LEU A 146 1.85 14.53 -8.11
N SER A 147 0.88 15.20 -7.47
CA SER A 147 0.37 16.51 -7.91
C SER A 147 1.34 17.68 -7.71
N GLY A 148 2.41 17.49 -6.93
CA GLY A 148 3.31 18.56 -6.52
C GLY A 148 2.72 19.53 -5.48
N ALA A 149 1.47 19.33 -5.05
CA ALA A 149 0.82 20.19 -4.04
C ALA A 149 1.34 19.94 -2.61
N VAL A 150 1.89 18.74 -2.36
CA VAL A 150 2.44 18.33 -1.06
C VAL A 150 3.92 17.96 -1.22
N PRO A 151 4.83 18.56 -0.42
CA PRO A 151 6.23 18.17 -0.43
C PRO A 151 6.39 16.84 0.32
N LEU A 152 6.39 15.74 -0.43
CA LEU A 152 6.58 14.37 0.08
C LEU A 152 8.02 13.86 -0.04
N GLY A 153 8.91 14.66 -0.66
CA GLY A 153 10.32 14.29 -0.89
C GLY A 153 10.49 13.11 -1.83
N ILE A 154 9.68 13.07 -2.89
CA ILE A 154 9.62 11.98 -3.88
C ILE A 154 10.91 11.94 -4.70
N ASP A 155 11.44 10.75 -4.94
CA ASP A 155 12.65 10.54 -5.74
C ASP A 155 12.37 10.25 -7.23
N GLY A 156 13.44 10.08 -8.00
CA GLY A 156 13.38 9.76 -9.43
C GLY A 156 12.72 8.42 -9.79
N ASN A 157 12.30 7.61 -8.81
CA ASN A 157 11.48 6.42 -9.02
C ASN A 157 10.01 6.65 -8.63
N TYR A 158 9.62 7.91 -8.43
CA TYR A 158 8.29 8.28 -7.94
C TYR A 158 7.95 7.62 -6.61
N ALA A 159 8.95 7.45 -5.74
CA ALA A 159 8.83 6.83 -4.44
C ALA A 159 9.34 7.71 -3.32
N HIS A 160 8.95 7.36 -2.10
CA HIS A 160 9.50 7.98 -0.90
C HIS A 160 9.43 7.03 0.30
N VAL A 161 9.93 7.48 1.45
CA VAL A 161 10.07 6.66 2.66
C VAL A 161 9.05 7.05 3.74
N GLN A 162 8.35 6.07 4.30
CA GLN A 162 7.42 6.28 5.42
C GLN A 162 8.14 6.49 6.76
N PRO A 163 7.44 6.97 7.81
CA PRO A 163 8.01 7.10 9.15
C PRO A 163 8.65 5.83 9.74
N ASN A 164 8.18 4.64 9.34
CA ASN A 164 8.76 3.35 9.74
C ASN A 164 9.96 2.90 8.88
N GLY A 165 10.40 3.73 7.94
CA GLY A 165 11.50 3.45 7.02
C GLY A 165 11.12 2.69 5.75
N ALA A 166 9.84 2.37 5.53
CA ALA A 166 9.36 1.66 4.34
C ALA A 166 9.39 2.55 3.09
N TYR A 167 10.13 2.11 2.08
CA TYR A 167 10.13 2.73 0.75
C TYR A 167 9.05 2.11 -0.15
N HIS A 168 8.36 2.94 -0.91
CA HIS A 168 7.20 2.53 -1.71
C HIS A 168 6.96 3.49 -2.89
N TYR A 169 6.39 2.97 -3.97
CA TYR A 169 6.10 3.73 -5.19
C TYR A 169 4.72 4.37 -5.17
N HIS A 170 4.65 5.65 -5.49
CA HIS A 170 3.41 6.37 -5.85
C HIS A 170 3.19 6.43 -7.36
N GLY A 171 4.24 6.24 -8.17
CA GLY A 171 4.19 6.32 -9.62
C GLY A 171 4.99 5.23 -10.33
N LEU A 172 5.39 5.49 -11.59
CA LEU A 172 6.14 4.56 -12.42
C LEU A 172 7.57 4.39 -11.87
N PRO A 173 7.97 3.20 -11.39
CA PRO A 173 9.26 3.01 -10.76
C PRO A 173 10.38 2.97 -11.80
N SER A 174 10.85 4.13 -12.26
CA SER A 174 11.75 4.25 -13.44
C SER A 174 13.00 3.37 -13.36
N GLY A 175 13.64 3.26 -12.18
CA GLY A 175 14.77 2.36 -11.97
C GLY A 175 14.40 0.90 -12.15
N PHE A 176 13.28 0.46 -11.58
CA PHE A 176 12.78 -0.91 -11.69
C PHE A 176 12.34 -1.25 -13.13
N LEU A 177 11.63 -0.35 -13.80
CA LEU A 177 11.22 -0.55 -15.20
C LEU A 177 12.45 -0.62 -16.13
N LYS A 178 13.51 0.12 -15.82
CA LYS A 178 14.79 0.03 -16.54
C LYS A 178 15.48 -1.31 -16.33
N GLU A 179 15.52 -1.84 -15.11
CA GLU A 179 16.07 -3.17 -14.81
C GLU A 179 15.36 -4.29 -15.59
N LEU A 180 14.05 -4.14 -15.78
CA LEU A 180 13.22 -5.06 -16.55
C LEU A 180 13.26 -4.80 -18.08
N ASN A 181 14.05 -3.83 -18.56
CA ASN A 181 14.12 -3.43 -19.96
C ASN A 181 12.76 -3.13 -20.62
N VAL A 182 11.84 -2.52 -19.86
CA VAL A 182 10.53 -2.11 -20.39
C VAL A 182 10.73 -1.15 -21.54
N ASN A 183 10.09 -1.45 -22.68
CA ASN A 183 10.20 -0.66 -23.90
C ASN A 183 8.94 -0.82 -24.75
N ARG A 184 8.68 0.15 -25.64
CA ARG A 184 7.48 0.24 -26.47
C ARG A 184 7.33 -0.82 -27.57
N ASN A 185 8.35 -1.66 -27.80
CA ASN A 185 8.34 -2.64 -28.90
C ASN A 185 7.93 -4.04 -28.42
N SER A 186 7.64 -4.22 -27.14
CA SER A 186 7.26 -5.50 -26.55
C SER A 186 6.16 -5.29 -25.51
N HIS A 187 5.32 -6.31 -25.32
CA HIS A 187 4.40 -6.35 -24.19
C HIS A 187 5.19 -6.13 -22.89
N SER A 188 4.63 -5.35 -21.95
CA SER A 188 5.27 -5.13 -20.66
C SER A 188 5.50 -6.46 -19.94
N PRO A 189 6.63 -6.64 -19.25
CA PRO A 189 6.83 -7.79 -18.39
C PRO A 189 5.89 -7.70 -17.19
N LEU A 190 5.58 -8.86 -16.58
CA LEU A 190 5.00 -8.88 -15.25
C LEU A 190 5.90 -8.12 -14.27
N ILE A 191 5.36 -7.11 -13.59
CA ILE A 191 6.13 -6.28 -12.64
C ILE A 191 5.71 -6.48 -11.18
N GLY A 192 4.60 -7.16 -10.92
CA GLY A 192 4.16 -7.41 -9.56
C GLY A 192 2.82 -8.12 -9.46
N TRP A 193 2.33 -8.23 -8.23
CA TRP A 193 1.04 -8.83 -7.91
C TRP A 193 0.22 -7.88 -7.04
N ALA A 194 -1.05 -7.68 -7.41
CA ALA A 194 -1.99 -6.89 -6.62
C ALA A 194 -2.42 -7.66 -5.37
N ALA A 195 -2.94 -6.93 -4.37
CA ALA A 195 -3.38 -7.53 -3.12
C ALA A 195 -4.48 -8.60 -3.30
N ASP A 196 -5.23 -8.57 -4.41
CA ASP A 196 -6.25 -9.56 -4.76
C ASP A 196 -5.73 -10.74 -5.61
N GLY A 197 -4.42 -10.77 -5.91
CA GLY A 197 -3.73 -11.86 -6.59
C GLY A 197 -3.56 -11.70 -8.09
N PHE A 198 -4.21 -10.71 -8.72
CA PHE A 198 -4.07 -10.47 -10.17
C PHE A 198 -2.70 -9.87 -10.52
N PRO A 199 -2.16 -10.17 -11.72
CA PRO A 199 -0.88 -9.65 -12.17
C PRO A 199 -0.94 -8.14 -12.42
N ILE A 200 0.20 -7.48 -12.20
CA ILE A 200 0.43 -6.06 -12.52
C ILE A 200 1.50 -5.99 -13.61
N TYR A 201 1.23 -5.26 -14.67
CA TYR A 201 2.15 -4.96 -15.77
C TYR A 201 2.49 -3.46 -15.83
N ALA A 202 3.57 -3.12 -16.54
CA ALA A 202 3.83 -1.73 -16.94
C ALA A 202 2.89 -1.31 -18.09
N MET A 203 3.13 -0.16 -18.74
CA MET A 203 2.14 0.53 -19.59
C MET A 203 1.89 -0.06 -20.98
N TYR A 204 2.75 -0.94 -21.47
CA TYR A 204 2.61 -1.51 -22.82
C TYR A 204 1.86 -2.84 -22.81
N GLY A 205 0.91 -2.99 -23.74
CA GLY A 205 0.17 -4.22 -23.97
C GLY A 205 -0.26 -4.38 -25.43
N TYR A 206 -0.94 -5.49 -25.73
CA TYR A 206 -1.48 -5.76 -27.08
C TYR A 206 -2.63 -4.80 -27.42
N GLN A 207 -2.70 -4.30 -28.65
CA GLN A 207 -3.79 -3.44 -29.11
C GLN A 207 -5.13 -4.17 -29.03
N ASP A 208 -5.19 -5.38 -29.60
CA ASP A 208 -6.29 -6.30 -29.33
C ASP A 208 -5.96 -7.10 -28.06
N PRO A 209 -6.72 -6.93 -26.96
CA PRO A 209 -6.46 -7.64 -25.73
C PRO A 209 -6.56 -9.17 -25.86
N GLN A 210 -7.15 -9.71 -26.93
CA GLN A 210 -7.32 -11.15 -27.15
C GLN A 210 -6.32 -11.74 -28.15
N ASP A 211 -5.47 -10.91 -28.78
CA ASP A 211 -4.53 -11.36 -29.80
C ASP A 211 -3.08 -10.91 -29.50
N ALA A 212 -2.24 -11.88 -29.13
CA ALA A 212 -0.82 -11.67 -28.88
C ALA A 212 0.00 -11.35 -30.15
N GLY A 213 -0.59 -11.51 -31.35
CA GLY A 213 -0.04 -11.10 -32.63
C GLY A 213 -0.35 -9.65 -33.01
N SER A 214 -1.22 -8.96 -32.27
CA SER A 214 -1.57 -7.57 -32.54
C SER A 214 -0.44 -6.60 -32.15
N GLU A 215 -0.57 -5.34 -32.60
CA GLU A 215 0.43 -4.30 -32.32
C GLU A 215 0.62 -4.09 -30.81
N ILE A 216 1.83 -3.68 -30.41
CA ILE A 216 2.08 -3.21 -29.05
C ILE A 216 1.74 -1.72 -28.97
N VAL A 217 0.89 -1.37 -28.01
CA VAL A 217 0.47 0.01 -27.74
C VAL A 217 0.73 0.37 -26.27
N GLU A 218 0.90 1.66 -26.01
CA GLU A 218 0.80 2.18 -24.65
C GLU A 218 -0.68 2.23 -24.27
N LEU A 219 -1.05 1.58 -23.16
CA LEU A 219 -2.43 1.52 -22.70
C LEU A 219 -2.79 2.77 -21.90
N ASP A 220 -3.93 3.36 -22.25
CA ASP A 220 -4.44 4.55 -21.60
C ASP A 220 -5.51 4.25 -20.54
N SER A 221 -5.43 4.97 -19.44
CA SER A 221 -6.46 5.03 -18.41
C SER A 221 -7.75 5.66 -18.96
N SER A 222 -8.90 5.13 -18.55
CA SER A 222 -10.20 5.73 -18.84
C SER A 222 -10.59 6.89 -17.91
N TYR A 223 -9.68 7.39 -17.09
CA TYR A 223 -9.91 8.53 -16.23
C TYR A 223 -9.51 9.86 -16.86
N GLN A 224 -10.16 10.94 -16.43
CA GLN A 224 -9.83 12.30 -16.84
C GLN A 224 -10.00 13.28 -15.70
N LEU A 225 -9.39 14.46 -15.83
CA LEU A 225 -9.74 15.59 -14.99
C LEU A 225 -11.17 16.04 -15.28
N LYS A 226 -11.93 16.29 -14.22
CA LYS A 226 -13.21 16.99 -14.29
C LYS A 226 -13.01 18.39 -14.87
N LYS A 227 -14.04 18.91 -15.53
CA LYS A 227 -14.03 20.29 -16.04
C LYS A 227 -14.58 21.26 -14.99
N GLY A 228 -14.07 22.50 -15.00
CA GLY A 228 -14.61 23.59 -14.19
C GLY A 228 -13.94 23.75 -12.82
N ARG A 229 -14.73 24.14 -11.81
CA ARG A 229 -14.25 24.52 -10.48
C ARG A 229 -14.76 23.56 -9.40
N ARG A 230 -13.92 23.31 -8.40
CA ARG A 230 -14.32 22.62 -7.17
C ARG A 230 -15.32 23.47 -6.40
N PRO A 231 -16.18 22.86 -5.58
CA PRO A 231 -16.92 23.57 -4.55
C PRO A 231 -15.99 24.44 -3.70
N ASN A 232 -16.52 25.56 -3.19
CA ASN A 232 -15.79 26.47 -2.31
C ASN A 232 -16.57 26.64 -1.01
N GLY A 233 -15.90 26.56 0.13
CA GLY A 233 -16.56 26.61 1.42
C GLY A 233 -15.63 26.27 2.59
N ASN A 234 -16.21 26.05 3.77
CA ASN A 234 -15.41 25.81 4.96
C ASN A 234 -14.63 24.47 4.90
N GLN A 235 -15.17 23.44 4.23
CA GLN A 235 -14.48 22.15 4.03
C GLN A 235 -14.02 21.90 2.60
N ASP A 236 -14.43 22.75 1.67
CA ASP A 236 -14.09 22.58 0.25
C ASP A 236 -12.92 23.48 -0.15
N PRO A 237 -11.97 22.98 -0.94
CA PRO A 237 -10.73 23.68 -1.25
C PRO A 237 -10.90 24.81 -2.28
N GLY A 238 -11.99 24.84 -3.04
CA GLY A 238 -12.13 25.74 -4.18
C GLY A 238 -11.06 25.50 -5.26
N GLY A 239 -10.93 26.45 -6.18
CA GLY A 239 -10.02 26.34 -7.32
C GLY A 239 -10.58 25.52 -8.47
N THR A 240 -9.74 25.22 -9.46
CA THR A 240 -10.06 24.40 -10.64
C THR A 240 -9.72 22.94 -10.39
N TYR A 241 -10.43 22.01 -11.02
CA TYR A 241 -10.00 20.61 -11.05
C TYR A 241 -8.70 20.49 -11.86
N ASP A 242 -7.56 20.36 -11.18
CA ASP A 242 -6.22 20.42 -11.77
C ASP A 242 -5.31 19.24 -11.35
N GLY A 243 -5.88 18.24 -10.70
CA GLY A 243 -5.16 17.06 -10.22
C GLY A 243 -4.51 17.23 -8.86
N THR A 244 -4.73 18.35 -8.16
CA THR A 244 -4.31 18.50 -6.75
C THR A 244 -4.84 17.36 -5.88
N PHE A 245 -6.10 16.97 -6.10
CA PHE A 245 -6.80 15.99 -5.30
C PHE A 245 -7.21 14.79 -6.15
N VAL A 246 -7.23 13.62 -5.53
CA VAL A 246 -7.76 12.38 -6.14
C VAL A 246 -9.18 12.60 -6.66
N ALA A 247 -9.99 13.37 -5.92
CA ALA A 247 -11.38 13.69 -6.27
C ALA A 247 -11.53 14.59 -7.52
N ASP A 248 -10.44 15.12 -8.06
CA ASP A 248 -10.46 15.90 -9.30
C ASP A 248 -10.66 15.04 -10.54
N TYR A 249 -10.40 13.75 -10.44
CA TYR A 249 -10.53 12.81 -11.54
C TYR A 249 -11.91 12.16 -11.54
N GLU A 250 -12.37 11.80 -12.73
CA GLU A 250 -13.59 11.02 -12.97
C GLU A 250 -13.32 9.91 -13.98
N PHE A 251 -13.97 8.77 -13.78
CA PHE A 251 -13.94 7.66 -14.73
C PHE A 251 -14.90 7.95 -15.88
N VAL A 252 -14.47 7.72 -17.11
CA VAL A 252 -15.29 7.81 -18.31
C VAL A 252 -15.16 6.51 -19.10
N SER A 253 -16.19 5.66 -19.03
CA SER A 253 -16.21 4.36 -19.71
C SER A 253 -15.86 4.49 -21.20
N GLY A 254 -14.88 3.71 -21.65
CA GLY A 254 -14.44 3.66 -23.05
C GLY A 254 -13.62 4.87 -23.51
N LYS A 255 -13.15 5.73 -22.60
CA LYS A 255 -12.26 6.84 -22.95
C LYS A 255 -10.85 6.34 -23.33
N GLY A 256 -10.33 5.40 -22.56
CA GLY A 256 -9.06 4.73 -22.81
C GLY A 256 -9.25 3.22 -22.97
N ASP A 257 -8.17 2.47 -22.80
CA ASP A 257 -8.14 1.00 -22.98
C ASP A 257 -8.50 0.22 -21.72
N LEU A 258 -8.45 0.89 -20.55
CA LEU A 258 -8.55 0.26 -19.24
C LEU A 258 -9.87 0.59 -18.55
N ASP A 259 -10.35 -0.34 -17.72
CA ASP A 259 -11.58 -0.22 -16.94
C ASP A 259 -11.41 0.67 -15.68
N GLU A 260 -12.45 0.75 -14.85
CA GLU A 260 -12.46 1.57 -13.63
C GLU A 260 -11.48 1.11 -12.55
N CYS A 261 -10.86 -0.07 -12.68
CA CYS A 261 -9.76 -0.50 -11.82
C CYS A 261 -8.40 -0.31 -12.50
N ASN A 262 -8.33 0.39 -13.63
CA ASN A 262 -7.12 0.56 -14.44
C ASN A 262 -6.54 -0.80 -14.90
N GLY A 263 -7.43 -1.72 -15.25
CA GLY A 263 -7.09 -3.05 -15.75
C GLY A 263 -7.99 -3.47 -16.91
N ARG A 264 -7.72 -4.66 -17.45
CA ARG A 264 -8.57 -5.31 -18.47
C ARG A 264 -8.34 -6.80 -18.48
N PHE A 265 -9.30 -7.56 -19.02
CA PHE A 265 -9.06 -8.95 -19.38
C PHE A 265 -8.27 -9.01 -20.69
N CYS A 266 -7.14 -9.70 -20.71
CA CYS A 266 -6.28 -9.82 -21.88
C CYS A 266 -5.39 -11.05 -21.83
N VAL A 267 -4.91 -11.48 -22.99
CA VAL A 267 -3.78 -12.40 -23.11
C VAL A 267 -2.48 -11.67 -22.78
N THR A 268 -1.55 -12.38 -22.14
CA THR A 268 -0.21 -11.87 -21.79
C THR A 268 0.82 -12.98 -22.00
N PRO A 269 2.13 -12.69 -22.08
CA PRO A 269 3.14 -13.74 -22.22
C PRO A 269 3.05 -14.83 -21.15
N GLU A 270 2.73 -14.46 -19.91
CA GLU A 270 2.60 -15.36 -18.76
C GLU A 270 1.24 -16.05 -18.68
N PHE A 271 0.20 -15.46 -19.28
CA PHE A 271 -1.18 -15.98 -19.29
C PHE A 271 -1.74 -15.96 -20.72
N PRO A 272 -1.33 -16.91 -21.58
CA PRO A 272 -1.75 -16.94 -22.99
C PRO A 272 -3.23 -17.32 -23.17
N GLU A 273 -3.85 -17.95 -22.17
CA GLU A 273 -5.29 -18.27 -22.15
C GLU A 273 -6.15 -17.07 -21.68
N GLY A 274 -5.50 -15.96 -21.30
CA GLY A 274 -6.15 -14.77 -20.81
C GLY A 274 -6.23 -14.70 -19.28
N THR A 275 -6.11 -13.48 -18.76
CA THR A 275 -6.32 -13.16 -17.36
C THR A 275 -6.82 -11.73 -17.23
N TYR A 276 -7.46 -11.40 -16.12
CA TYR A 276 -7.60 -10.00 -15.75
C TYR A 276 -6.25 -9.48 -15.24
N ALA A 277 -5.81 -8.34 -15.76
CA ALA A 277 -4.52 -7.76 -15.42
C ALA A 277 -4.65 -6.26 -15.16
N TYR A 278 -3.89 -5.78 -14.18
CA TYR A 278 -3.73 -4.36 -13.93
C TYR A 278 -2.54 -3.80 -14.69
N PHE A 279 -2.64 -2.54 -15.08
CA PHE A 279 -1.58 -1.84 -15.78
C PHE A 279 -1.22 -0.57 -15.00
N LEU A 280 0.08 -0.32 -14.86
CA LEU A 280 0.55 1.03 -14.55
C LEU A 280 0.46 1.88 -15.81
N THR A 281 0.13 3.16 -15.68
CA THR A 281 -0.06 4.06 -16.82
C THR A 281 0.79 5.33 -16.69
N GLN A 282 1.11 5.96 -17.83
CA GLN A 282 1.82 7.24 -17.84
C GLN A 282 0.98 8.37 -17.23
N HIS A 283 -0.34 8.28 -17.38
CA HIS A 283 -1.32 9.23 -16.89
C HIS A 283 -2.15 8.68 -15.73
N TRP A 284 -2.90 9.56 -15.06
CA TRP A 284 -3.64 9.18 -13.86
C TRP A 284 -4.76 8.16 -14.16
N PRO A 285 -4.95 7.14 -13.31
CA PRO A 285 -4.12 6.84 -12.14
C PRO A 285 -2.87 6.06 -12.56
N VAL A 286 -1.68 6.54 -12.18
CA VAL A 286 -0.42 5.86 -12.55
C VAL A 286 -0.35 4.44 -12.00
N ILE A 287 -0.81 4.24 -10.77
CA ILE A 287 -1.02 2.94 -10.13
C ILE A 287 -2.54 2.84 -9.85
N PRO A 288 -3.16 1.68 -10.12
CA PRO A 288 -4.60 1.46 -9.92
C PRO A 288 -5.17 1.91 -8.56
N ARG A 289 -6.46 2.30 -8.58
CA ARG A 289 -7.18 2.84 -7.41
C ARG A 289 -8.32 1.93 -6.91
N ALA A 290 -8.47 0.75 -7.49
CA ALA A 290 -9.47 -0.23 -7.09
C ALA A 290 -9.02 -1.65 -7.46
N TYR A 291 -9.65 -2.63 -6.82
CA TYR A 291 -9.44 -4.05 -7.08
C TYR A 291 -10.65 -4.65 -7.77
N ARG A 292 -10.42 -5.44 -8.82
CA ARG A 292 -11.36 -6.32 -9.48
C ARG A 292 -11.69 -7.56 -8.66
N GLY A 293 -10.75 -8.06 -7.87
CA GLY A 293 -10.94 -9.17 -6.93
C GLY A 293 -11.19 -8.70 -5.49
N THR A 294 -11.03 -9.63 -4.54
CA THR A 294 -11.03 -9.33 -3.10
C THR A 294 -9.59 -9.20 -2.62
N PRO A 295 -9.14 -8.00 -2.19
CA PRO A 295 -7.77 -7.81 -1.73
C PRO A 295 -7.52 -8.52 -0.39
N SER A 296 -6.32 -9.06 -0.23
CA SER A 296 -5.85 -9.66 1.01
C SER A 296 -5.73 -8.64 2.14
N ASP A 297 -6.15 -9.05 3.34
CA ASP A 297 -6.06 -8.23 4.54
C ASP A 297 -4.62 -7.99 5.00
N ASP A 298 -3.66 -8.79 4.51
CA ASP A 298 -2.22 -8.60 4.80
C ASP A 298 -1.69 -7.25 4.29
N PHE A 299 -2.37 -6.61 3.32
CA PHE A 299 -1.98 -5.30 2.80
C PHE A 299 -2.54 -4.13 3.64
N ARG A 300 -3.46 -4.37 4.58
CA ARG A 300 -4.06 -3.32 5.41
C ARG A 300 -3.05 -2.69 6.37
N ARG A 301 -3.14 -1.37 6.56
CA ARG A 301 -2.33 -0.61 7.53
C ARG A 301 -3.16 -0.24 8.77
N GLY A 302 -2.56 -0.27 9.97
CA GLY A 302 -3.18 0.17 11.23
C GLY A 302 -3.57 -0.96 12.20
N PRO A 303 -4.17 -0.65 13.37
CA PRO A 303 -4.51 -1.64 14.39
C PRO A 303 -5.62 -2.56 13.87
N GLY A 304 -5.24 -3.74 13.40
CA GLY A 304 -6.14 -4.71 12.75
C GLY A 304 -5.72 -5.12 11.33
N GLY A 305 -4.76 -4.42 10.72
CA GLY A 305 -4.00 -4.94 9.59
C GLY A 305 -2.79 -5.72 10.07
N SER A 306 -2.42 -6.78 9.38
CA SER A 306 -1.13 -7.45 9.52
C SER A 306 0.00 -6.52 9.03
N GLY A 307 0.18 -5.38 9.70
CA GLY A 307 1.39 -4.58 9.55
C GLY A 307 2.61 -5.42 9.95
N PRO A 308 3.77 -5.20 9.32
CA PRO A 308 4.93 -6.07 9.51
C PRO A 308 5.49 -5.89 10.92
N GLY A 309 5.40 -6.96 11.71
CA GLY A 309 6.19 -7.13 12.93
C GLY A 309 5.41 -7.18 14.24
N GLU A 310 4.57 -8.19 14.44
CA GLU A 310 4.37 -8.75 15.79
C GLU A 310 3.84 -10.21 15.75
N ASN A 311 4.48 -11.07 14.97
CA ASN A 311 4.35 -12.52 15.16
C ASN A 311 5.72 -13.08 15.49
N GLY A 312 6.17 -12.81 16.73
CA GLY A 312 7.02 -13.78 17.42
C GLY A 312 6.29 -15.13 17.48
N PRO A 313 7.02 -16.25 17.59
CA PRO A 313 6.38 -17.57 17.69
C PRO A 313 5.42 -17.50 18.86
N ARG A 314 4.11 -17.65 18.61
CA ARG A 314 3.14 -17.89 19.68
C ARG A 314 3.57 -19.18 20.35
N GLY A 315 4.35 -19.04 21.41
CA GLY A 315 4.63 -20.10 22.35
C GLY A 315 3.29 -20.62 22.84
N ARG A 316 2.94 -21.83 22.42
CA ARG A 316 1.92 -22.61 23.12
C ARG A 316 2.47 -22.89 24.51
N GLY A 317 2.13 -22.02 25.46
CA GLY A 317 2.21 -22.33 26.89
C GLY A 317 1.22 -23.46 27.24
N PRO A 318 1.51 -24.28 28.26
CA PRO A 318 0.86 -25.58 28.43
C PRO A 318 -0.43 -25.53 29.28
N GLY A 319 -1.32 -26.48 29.02
CA GLY A 319 -2.46 -26.86 29.89
C GLY A 319 -3.80 -26.29 29.43
N ARG A 320 -4.89 -27.06 29.28
CA ARG A 320 -5.27 -28.34 29.89
C ARG A 320 -6.11 -29.12 28.88
N GLY A 321 -5.79 -30.38 28.64
CA GLY A 321 -6.70 -31.32 27.99
C GLY A 321 -7.47 -32.15 29.03
N PRO A 322 -8.70 -32.59 28.74
CA PRO A 322 -9.32 -33.70 29.43
C PRO A 322 -9.37 -34.95 28.53
N GLY A 323 -9.00 -36.10 29.10
CA GLY A 323 -9.17 -37.45 28.53
C GLY A 323 -7.96 -37.91 27.72
N GLY A 324 -7.20 -38.95 28.08
CA GLY A 324 -7.55 -40.15 28.83
C GLY A 324 -7.76 -41.31 27.87
N PHE A 325 -6.67 -41.94 27.41
CA PHE A 325 -6.69 -43.29 26.84
C PHE A 325 -5.59 -44.13 27.50
N PRO A 326 -5.88 -45.39 27.89
CA PRO A 326 -4.91 -46.24 28.58
C PRO A 326 -3.92 -46.89 27.61
N PRO A 327 -2.74 -47.34 28.10
CA PRO A 327 -1.75 -47.99 27.25
C PRO A 327 -2.14 -49.46 26.94
N PRO A 328 -1.60 -50.04 25.85
CA PRO A 328 -1.92 -51.41 25.46
C PRO A 328 -1.26 -52.43 26.41
N PRO A 329 -1.84 -53.63 26.54
CA PRO A 329 -1.27 -54.67 27.38
C PRO A 329 -0.01 -55.24 26.73
N ARG A 330 1.02 -55.42 27.55
CA ARG A 330 2.21 -56.20 27.17
C ARG A 330 1.87 -57.68 27.19
N ARG A 331 1.91 -58.32 26.02
CA ARG A 331 2.54 -59.62 25.74
C ARG A 331 2.75 -59.73 24.24
#